data_AF-A0A521TW72-F1
#
_entry.id   AF-A0A521TW72-F1
#
_cell.length_a   1.000
_cell.length_b   1.000
_cell.length_c   1.000
_cell.angle_alpha   90.00
_cell.angle_beta   90.00
_cell.angle_gamma   90.00
#
_symmetry.space_group_name_H-M   'P 1'
#
loop_
_entity.id
_entity.type
_entity.pdbx_description
1 polymer ?
#
loop_
_entity_poly.entity_id
_entity_poly.type
_entity_poly.pdbx_seq_one_letter_code
_entity_poly.pdbx_strand_id
1 'polypeptide(L)' 'MIDRIIEVANKHGKAAGINADDVATCTKWIDRGFRMIAYSSDLRLIANGLSDGVAKTRAHLAG' A
#
# COMPACT_ATOMS: atom_id res chain seq x y z
N MET A 1 19.48 -1.91 0.26
CA MET A 1 18.89 -3.27 0.37
C MET A 1 17.70 -3.45 -0.55
N ILE A 2 16.70 -2.56 -0.51
CA ILE A 2 15.46 -2.74 -1.30
C ILE A 2 15.67 -2.56 -2.83
N ASP A 3 16.59 -1.68 -3.25
CA ASP A 3 16.91 -1.50 -4.69
C ASP A 3 17.60 -2.74 -5.29
N ARG A 4 18.32 -3.51 -4.47
CA ARG A 4 18.94 -4.76 -4.88
C ARG A 4 17.90 -5.78 -5.35
N ILE A 5 16.70 -5.77 -4.78
CA ILE A 5 15.60 -6.65 -5.19
C ILE A 5 15.16 -6.32 -6.62
N ILE A 6 15.05 -5.03 -6.93
CA ILE A 6 14.69 -4.53 -8.27
C ILE A 6 15.76 -4.94 -9.28
N GLU A 7 17.05 -4.72 -8.95
CA GLU A 7 18.17 -5.12 -9.79
C GLU A 7 18.18 -6.62 -10.10
N VAL A 8 18.02 -7.48 -9.07
CA VAL A 8 18.02 -8.93 -9.24
C VAL A 8 16.81 -9.38 -10.05
N ALA A 9 15.62 -8.84 -9.76
CA ALA A 9 14.41 -9.16 -10.50
C ALA A 9 14.59 -8.82 -11.99
N ASN A 10 15.10 -7.62 -12.30
CA ASN A 10 15.38 -7.19 -13.66
C ASN A 10 16.44 -8.07 -14.34
N LYS A 11 17.54 -8.40 -13.64
CA LYS A 11 18.60 -9.30 -14.17
C LYS A 11 18.04 -10.66 -14.62
N HIS A 12 17.01 -11.15 -13.96
CA HIS A 12 16.39 -12.44 -14.26
C HIS A 12 15.07 -12.33 -15.04
N GLY A 13 14.73 -11.16 -15.58
CA GLY A 13 13.49 -10.94 -16.34
C GLY A 13 12.20 -11.07 -15.51
N LYS A 14 12.28 -10.94 -14.18
CA LYS A 14 11.15 -11.01 -13.25
C LYS A 14 10.66 -9.61 -12.85
N ALA A 15 9.40 -9.53 -12.41
CA ALA A 15 8.88 -8.31 -11.79
C ALA A 15 9.19 -8.29 -10.29
N ALA A 16 9.72 -7.17 -9.79
CA ALA A 16 9.82 -6.93 -8.35
C ALA A 16 8.44 -6.54 -7.80
N GLY A 17 8.05 -7.17 -6.69
CA GLY A 17 6.80 -6.92 -5.97
C GLY A 17 7.03 -6.34 -4.58
N ILE A 18 6.12 -5.47 -4.11
CA ILE A 18 6.16 -4.88 -2.77
C ILE A 18 4.74 -4.58 -2.24
N ASN A 19 4.57 -4.60 -0.92
CA ASN A 19 3.35 -4.16 -0.25
C ASN A 19 3.47 -2.70 0.21
N ALA A 20 2.41 -1.91 0.04
CA ALA A 20 2.31 -0.52 0.45
C ALA A 20 0.91 -0.23 1.02
N ASP A 21 0.84 0.51 2.11
CA ASP A 21 -0.42 0.75 2.84
C ASP A 21 -1.21 1.99 2.36
N ASP A 22 -0.58 2.87 1.58
CA ASP A 22 -1.18 4.11 1.11
C ASP A 22 -0.68 4.52 -0.28
N VAL A 23 -1.41 5.44 -0.91
CA VAL A 23 -1.14 5.92 -2.27
C VAL A 23 0.25 6.54 -2.39
N ALA A 24 0.67 7.36 -1.43
CA ALA A 24 1.97 8.04 -1.48
C ALA A 24 3.13 7.02 -1.49
N THR A 25 3.01 5.97 -0.70
CA THR A 25 3.96 4.88 -0.62
C THR A 25 3.93 4.02 -1.89
N CYS A 26 2.75 3.77 -2.48
CA CYS A 26 2.65 3.12 -3.78
C CYS A 26 3.41 3.89 -4.86
N THR A 27 3.15 5.20 -5.00
CA THR A 27 3.81 6.06 -5.98
C THR A 27 5.33 6.04 -5.80
N LYS A 28 5.80 6.19 -4.55
CA LYS A 28 7.23 6.09 -4.22
C LYS A 28 7.86 4.78 -4.70
N TRP A 29 7.16 3.65 -4.59
CA TRP A 29 7.71 2.36 -5.03
C TRP A 29 7.66 2.16 -6.54
N ILE A 30 6.63 2.68 -7.19
CA ILE A 30 6.53 2.72 -8.65
C ILE A 30 7.70 3.53 -9.23
N ASP A 31 7.97 4.72 -8.69
CA ASP A 31 9.05 5.61 -9.14
C ASP A 31 10.44 4.97 -8.97
N ARG A 32 10.58 4.03 -8.02
CA ARG A 32 11.80 3.26 -7.79
C ARG A 32 11.94 2.03 -8.68
N GLY A 33 10.90 1.65 -9.44
CA GLY A 33 10.94 0.57 -10.42
C GLY A 33 10.27 -0.74 -9.99
N PHE A 34 9.51 -0.75 -8.89
CA PHE A 34 8.60 -1.88 -8.61
C PHE A 34 7.44 -1.88 -9.61
N ARG A 35 7.10 -3.06 -10.15
CA ARG A 35 6.04 -3.22 -11.17
C ARG A 35 4.82 -3.99 -10.69
N MET A 36 4.89 -4.53 -9.47
CA MET A 36 3.77 -5.19 -8.80
C MET A 36 3.63 -4.58 -7.40
N ILE A 37 2.47 -3.96 -7.14
CA ILE A 37 2.16 -3.32 -5.87
C ILE A 37 0.98 -4.07 -5.27
N ALA A 38 1.16 -4.65 -4.08
CA ALA A 38 0.07 -5.07 -3.23
C ALA A 38 -0.38 -3.85 -2.42
N TYR A 39 -1.64 -3.44 -2.57
CA TYR A 39 -2.20 -2.29 -1.84
C TYR A 39 -2.82 -2.77 -0.52
N SER A 40 -2.07 -2.62 0.57
CA SER A 40 -2.47 -3.00 1.93
C SER A 40 -2.84 -4.48 2.04
N SER A 41 -3.47 -4.85 3.16
CA SER A 41 -4.17 -6.13 3.34
C SER A 41 -5.67 -5.90 3.44
N ASP A 42 -6.44 -6.94 3.10
CA ASP A 42 -7.89 -6.97 3.27
C ASP A 42 -8.33 -6.62 4.70
N LEU A 43 -7.68 -7.20 5.70
CA LEU A 43 -7.95 -6.94 7.11
C LEU A 43 -7.73 -5.46 7.46
N ARG A 44 -6.66 -4.84 6.95
CA ARG A 44 -6.37 -3.42 7.19
C ARG A 44 -7.34 -2.51 6.46
N LEU A 45 -7.71 -2.83 5.23
CA LEU A 45 -8.70 -2.06 4.47
C LEU A 45 -10.05 -2.05 5.20
N ILE A 46 -10.50 -3.21 5.68
CA ILE A 46 -11.76 -3.35 6.43
C ILE A 46 -11.66 -2.60 7.76
N ALA A 47 -10.59 -2.80 8.53
CA ALA A 47 -10.41 -2.15 9.83
C ALA A 47 -10.39 -0.62 9.71
N ASN A 48 -9.66 -0.08 8.73
CA ASN A 48 -9.57 1.36 8.50
C ASN A 48 -10.92 1.93 8.05
N GLY A 49 -11.60 1.26 7.11
CA GLY A 49 -12.93 1.69 6.64
C GLY A 49 -13.97 1.70 7.76
N LEU A 50 -13.98 0.66 8.61
CA LEU A 50 -14.87 0.59 9.76
C LEU A 50 -14.56 1.68 10.79
N SER A 51 -13.29 1.89 11.11
CA SER A 51 -12.86 2.90 12.08
C SER A 51 -13.28 4.31 11.63
N ASP A 52 -13.04 4.65 10.35
CA ASP A 52 -13.44 5.93 9.75
C ASP A 52 -14.97 6.13 9.76
N GLY A 53 -15.73 5.11 9.36
CA GLY A 53 -17.19 5.17 9.37
C GLY A 53 -17.78 5.39 10.76
N VAL A 54 -17.26 4.67 11.76
CA VAL A 54 -17.68 4.82 13.17
C VAL A 54 -17.34 6.21 13.70
N ALA A 55 -16.14 6.72 13.41
CA ALA A 55 -15.73 8.05 13.83
C ALA A 55 -16.67 9.14 13.27
N LYS A 56 -16.97 9.08 11.97
CA LYS A 56 -17.90 10.01 11.30
C LYS A 56 -19.32 9.92 11.86
N THR A 57 -19.79 8.71 12.14
CA THR A 57 -21.12 8.49 12.74
C THR A 57 -21.20 9.10 14.13
N ARG A 58 -20.17 8.91 14.97
CA ARG A 58 -20.11 9.50 16.31
C ARG A 58 -20.04 11.02 16.29
N ALA A 59 -19.28 11.59 15.35
CA ALA A 59 -19.18 13.04 15.20
C ALA A 59 -20.54 13.68 14.87
N HIS A 60 -21.38 13.01 14.08
CA HIS A 60 -22.73 13.48 13.78
C HIS A 60 -23.67 13.47 15.00
N LEU A 61 -23.52 12.50 15.91
CA LEU A 61 -24.31 12.48 17.16
C LEU A 61 -23.92 13.58 18.15
N ALA A 62 -22.71 14.13 18.01
CA ALA A 62 -22.16 15.12 18.93
C ALA A 62 -22.40 16.58 18.48
N GLY A 63 -22.92 16.80 17.27
CA GLY A 63 -23.28 18.10 16.71
C GLY A 63 -24.79 18.28 16.63
#